data_AF-A0A9P6V9F2-F1
#
_entry.id   AF-A0A9P6V9F2-F1
#
_cell.length_a   1.000
_cell.length_b   1.000
_cell.length_c   1.000
_cell.angle_alpha   90.00
_cell.angle_beta   90.00
_cell.angle_gamma   90.00
#
_symmetry.space_group_name_H-M   'P 1'
#
loop_
_entity.id
_entity.type
_entity.pdbx_description
1 polymer ?
#
loop_
_entity_poly.entity_id
_entity_poly.type
_entity_poly.pdbx_seq_one_letter_code
_entity_poly.pdbx_strand_id
1 'polypeptide(L)'
;MKPMFSAGNATCCTILSIFGVIFLGTMSFLFSLPAESLTHTTEDPDDPAGVAQACLTATFFYAFMILFCGCQSWLNKREERAEIQLQ
;
A
#
# COMPACT_ATOMS: atom_id res chain seq x y z
N MET A 1 -17.95 9.78 -16.59
CA MET A 1 -16.91 9.30 -17.53
C MET A 1 -16.68 7.85 -17.17
N LYS A 2 -16.83 6.92 -18.13
CA LYS A 2 -16.73 5.48 -17.85
C LYS A 2 -15.42 5.19 -17.10
N PRO A 3 -15.48 4.57 -15.91
CA PRO A 3 -14.28 4.28 -15.15
C PRO A 3 -13.42 3.24 -15.87
N MET A 4 -12.11 3.51 -15.92
CA MET A 4 -11.14 2.74 -16.71
C MET A 4 -10.84 1.35 -16.09
N PHE A 5 -11.17 1.15 -14.80
CA PHE A 5 -11.11 -0.14 -14.10
C PHE A 5 -12.47 -0.50 -13.49
N SER A 6 -12.83 -1.78 -13.54
CA SER A 6 -14.03 -2.31 -12.87
C SER A 6 -14.00 -2.01 -11.36
N ALA A 7 -15.15 -1.65 -10.79
CA ALA A 7 -15.31 -1.29 -9.37
C ALA A 7 -14.68 -2.31 -8.41
N GLY A 8 -14.76 -3.60 -8.78
CA GLY A 8 -14.17 -4.71 -8.01
C GLY A 8 -12.64 -4.68 -7.99
N ASN A 9 -11.99 -4.43 -9.14
CA ASN A 9 -10.53 -4.42 -9.22
C ASN A 9 -9.90 -3.23 -8.49
N ALA A 10 -10.50 -2.04 -8.60
CA ALA A 10 -10.01 -0.85 -7.90
C ALA A 10 -10.12 -1.00 -6.38
N THR A 11 -11.19 -1.64 -5.89
CA THR A 11 -11.40 -1.90 -4.47
C THR A 11 -10.42 -2.93 -3.94
N CYS A 12 -10.23 -4.05 -4.66
CA CYS A 12 -9.21 -5.06 -4.34
C CYS A 12 -7.81 -4.44 -4.23
N CYS A 13 -7.41 -3.65 -5.22
CA CYS A 13 -6.09 -3.02 -5.26
C CYS A 13 -5.87 -2.04 -4.09
N THR A 14 -6.92 -1.30 -3.70
CA THR A 14 -6.86 -0.39 -2.53
C THR A 14 -6.64 -1.18 -1.24
N ILE A 15 -7.37 -2.29 -1.05
CA ILE A 15 -7.22 -3.15 0.15
C ILE A 15 -5.81 -3.75 0.22
N LEU A 16 -5.32 -4.31 -0.89
CA LEU A 16 -3.98 -4.89 -0.95
C LEU A 16 -2.90 -3.84 -0.65
N SER A 17 -3.06 -2.62 -1.17
CA SER A 17 -2.08 -1.54 -0.91
C SER A 17 -2.10 -1.09 0.55
N ILE A 18 -3.27 -1.05 1.21
CA ILE A 18 -3.36 -0.75 2.65
C ILE A 18 -2.61 -1.80 3.47
N PHE A 19 -2.83 -3.10 3.19
CA PHE A 19 -2.10 -4.18 3.86
C PHE A 19 -0.59 -4.10 3.60
N GLY A 20 -0.19 -3.77 2.36
CA GLY A 20 1.21 -3.53 2.00
C GLY A 20 1.85 -2.41 2.83
N VAL A 21 1.20 -1.25 2.92
CA VAL A 21 1.71 -0.13 3.73
C VAL A 21 1.86 -0.51 5.20
N ILE A 22 0.91 -1.25 5.78
CA ILE A 22 0.98 -1.68 7.19
C ILE A 22 2.15 -2.65 7.41
N PHE A 23 2.29 -3.66 6.54
CA PHE A 23 3.33 -4.67 6.68
C PHE A 23 4.73 -4.08 6.44
N LEU A 24 4.92 -3.39 5.32
CA LEU A 24 6.22 -2.79 4.98
C LEU A 24 6.57 -1.61 5.87
N GLY A 25 5.58 -0.84 6.34
CA GLY A 25 5.78 0.23 7.30
C GLY A 25 6.26 -0.29 8.66
N THR A 26 5.67 -1.40 9.14
CA THR A 26 6.11 -2.04 10.39
C THR A 26 7.52 -2.62 10.25
N MET A 27 7.82 -3.28 9.13
CA MET A 27 9.17 -3.78 8.85
C MET A 27 10.18 -2.64 8.76
N SER A 28 9.86 -1.57 8.04
CA SER A 28 10.74 -0.41 7.90
C SER A 28 11.02 0.28 9.25
N PHE A 29 10.03 0.37 10.13
CA PHE A 29 10.22 0.89 11.49
C PHE A 29 11.12 -0.04 12.32
N LEU A 30 10.93 -1.35 12.19
CA LEU A 30 11.72 -2.35 12.91
C LEU A 30 13.20 -2.33 12.50
N PHE A 31 13.49 -2.15 11.20
CA PHE A 31 14.87 -1.98 10.70
C PHE A 31 15.49 -0.61 11.03
N SER A 32 14.70 0.40 11.41
CA SER A 32 15.21 1.70 11.85
C SER A 32 15.59 1.74 13.34
N LEU A 33 15.05 0.82 14.15
CA LEU A 33 15.49 0.68 15.53
C LEU A 33 16.83 -0.05 15.53
N PRO A 34 17.83 0.38 16.33
CA PRO A 34 19.04 -0.39 16.60
C PRO A 34 18.68 -1.60 17.49
N ALA A 35 17.80 -2.45 17.01
CA ALA A 35 17.38 -3.65 17.69
C ALA A 35 18.31 -4.77 17.22
N GLU A 36 19.33 -5.02 18.04
CA GLU A 36 20.12 -6.25 18.16
C GLU A 36 19.34 -7.57 18.00
N SER A 37 18.01 -7.53 18.00
CA SER A 37 17.10 -8.67 17.86
C SER A 37 16.86 -9.13 16.41
N LEU A 38 17.21 -8.33 15.39
CA LEU A 38 17.18 -8.80 13.99
C LEU A 38 18.52 -9.35 13.53
N THR A 39 19.63 -8.86 14.10
CA THR A 39 21.02 -9.20 13.70
C THR A 39 21.63 -10.38 14.46
N HIS A 40 20.80 -11.33 14.90
CA HIS A 40 21.23 -12.43 15.77
C HIS A 40 21.15 -13.80 15.08
N THR A 41 21.37 -13.87 13.75
CA THR A 41 21.49 -15.13 13.02
C THR A 41 22.62 -15.06 11.98
N THR A 42 23.36 -16.15 11.79
CA THR A 42 24.55 -16.27 10.91
C THR A 42 24.30 -15.97 9.41
N GLU A 43 23.09 -15.54 9.04
CA GLU A 43 22.62 -15.24 7.67
C GLU A 43 21.97 -13.84 7.64
N ASP A 44 22.55 -12.89 8.38
CA ASP A 44 22.10 -11.50 8.37
C ASP A 44 22.59 -10.77 7.11
N PRO A 45 21.75 -9.97 6.44
CA PRO A 45 22.17 -9.18 5.28
C PRO A 45 23.26 -8.17 5.69
N ASP A 46 24.33 -8.08 4.90
CA ASP A 46 25.49 -7.18 5.13
C ASP A 46 25.12 -5.70 5.39
N ASP A 47 23.92 -5.26 5.01
CA ASP A 47 23.50 -3.86 5.09
C ASP A 47 22.02 -3.71 5.54
N PRO A 48 21.72 -3.74 6.86
CA PRO A 48 20.36 -3.57 7.38
C PRO A 48 19.76 -2.19 7.06
N ALA A 49 20.62 -1.19 6.83
CA ALA A 49 20.20 0.14 6.40
C ALA A 49 19.67 0.13 4.95
N GLY A 50 20.29 -0.65 4.06
CA GLY A 50 19.81 -0.85 2.69
C GLY A 50 18.40 -1.47 2.63
N VAL A 51 18.11 -2.46 3.47
CA VAL A 51 16.78 -3.09 3.55
C VAL A 51 15.73 -2.10 4.05
N ALA A 52 16.06 -1.29 5.07
CA ALA A 52 15.18 -0.24 5.57
C ALA A 52 14.80 0.76 4.47
N GLN A 53 15.78 1.21 3.67
CA GLN A 53 15.54 2.12 2.54
C GLN A 53 14.67 1.49 1.46
N ALA A 54 14.87 0.22 1.13
CA ALA A 54 14.04 -0.50 0.17
C ALA A 54 12.58 -0.61 0.65
N CYS A 55 12.36 -0.98 1.93
CA CYS A 55 11.02 -1.05 2.52
C CYS A 55 10.33 0.32 2.59
N LEU A 56 11.06 1.39 2.91
CA LEU A 56 10.55 2.78 2.88
C LEU A 56 10.08 3.16 1.48
N THR A 57 10.91 2.88 0.47
CA THR A 57 10.59 3.18 -0.93
C THR A 57 9.35 2.42 -1.39
N ALA A 58 9.27 1.12 -1.07
CA ALA A 58 8.10 0.30 -1.39
C ALA A 58 6.82 0.77 -0.68
N THR A 59 6.92 1.18 0.59
CA THR A 59 5.80 1.76 1.35
C THR A 59 5.26 3.02 0.68
N PHE A 60 6.15 3.88 0.17
CA PHE A 60 5.77 5.07 -0.59
C PHE A 60 4.99 4.73 -1.87
N PHE A 61 5.44 3.72 -2.63
CA PHE A 61 4.73 3.26 -3.84
C PHE A 61 3.33 2.74 -3.52
N TYR A 62 3.17 1.93 -2.48
CA TYR A 62 1.85 1.44 -2.07
C TYR A 62 0.94 2.59 -1.59
N ALA A 63 1.48 3.58 -0.87
CA ALA A 63 0.73 4.78 -0.48
C ALA A 63 0.22 5.56 -1.71
N PHE A 64 1.05 5.69 -2.75
CA PHE A 64 0.65 6.33 -4.01
C PHE A 64 -0.45 5.53 -4.74
N MET A 65 -0.35 4.20 -4.75
CA MET A 65 -1.41 3.34 -5.29
C MET A 65 -2.74 3.48 -4.53
N ILE A 66 -2.71 3.63 -3.20
CA ILE A 66 -3.93 3.89 -2.41
C ILE A 66 -4.59 5.20 -2.87
N LEU A 67 -3.80 6.26 -3.08
CA LEU A 67 -4.34 7.54 -3.54
C LEU A 67 -5.01 7.38 -4.92
N PHE A 68 -4.32 6.75 -5.86
CA PHE A 68 -4.82 6.59 -7.24
C PHE A 68 -6.03 5.66 -7.34
N CYS A 69 -5.95 4.46 -6.75
CA CYS A 69 -7.06 3.50 -6.74
C CYS A 69 -8.21 3.95 -5.85
N GLY A 70 -7.94 4.67 -4.77
CA GLY A 70 -8.94 5.28 -3.89
C GLY A 70 -9.74 6.36 -4.59
N CYS A 71 -9.09 7.27 -5.35
CA CYS A 71 -9.78 8.25 -6.18
C CYS A 71 -10.69 7.59 -7.22
N GLN A 72 -10.24 6.53 -7.89
CA GLN A 72 -11.06 5.79 -8.86
C GLN A 72 -12.24 5.07 -8.21
N SER A 73 -12.03 4.40 -7.07
CA SER A 73 -13.09 3.74 -6.30
C SER A 73 -14.14 4.75 -5.83
N TRP A 74 -13.71 5.94 -5.39
CA TRP A 74 -14.61 7.00 -4.96
C TRP A 74 -15.44 7.58 -6.11
N LEU A 75 -14.84 7.79 -7.28
CA LEU A 75 -15.57 8.19 -8.48
C LEU A 75 -16.59 7.14 -8.92
N ASN A 76 -16.24 5.84 -8.88
CA ASN A 76 -17.21 4.75 -9.14
C ASN A 76 -18.40 4.80 -8.20
N LYS A 77 -18.14 4.92 -6.89
CA LYS A 77 -19.22 5.00 -5.89
C LYS A 77 -20.11 6.23 -6.09
N ARG A 78 -19.59 7.31 -6.67
CA ARG A 78 -20.35 8.51 -7.01
C ARG A 78 -21.21 8.33 -8.25
N GLU A 79 -20.68 7.71 -9.30
CA GLU A 79 -21.47 7.38 -10.49
C GLU A 79 -22.61 6.41 -10.11
N GLU A 80 -22.32 5.35 -9.35
CA GLU A 80 -23.29 4.37 -8.85
C GLU A 80 -24.44 5.03 -8.06
N ARG A 81 -24.12 6.05 -7.27
CA ARG A 81 -25.12 6.79 -6.50
C ARG A 81 -25.97 7.72 -7.37
N ALA A 82 -25.42 8.24 -8.47
CA ALA A 82 -26.12 9.12 -9.39
C ALA A 82 -27.08 8.33 -10.29
N GLU A 83 -26.71 7.13 -10.70
CA GLU A 83 -27.60 6.24 -11.48
C GLU A 83 -28.77 5.69 -10.64
N ILE A 84 -28.59 5.41 -9.34
CA ILE A 84 -29.69 5.01 -8.44
C ILE A 84 -30.69 6.17 -8.17
N GLN A 85 -30.27 7.44 -8.27
CA GLN A 85 -31.16 8.60 -8.06
C GLN A 85 -32.06 8.92 -9.28
N LEU A 86 -31.79 8.33 -10.44
CA LEU A 86 -32.57 8.51 -11.67
C LEU A 86 -33.52 7.33 -11.97
N GLN A 87 -33.52 6.29 -11.13
CA GLN A 87 -34.52 5.21 -11.12
C GLN A 87 -35.58 5.45 -10.06
#